data_AF-A0A521H0K7-F1
#
_entry.id   AF-A0A521H0K7-F1
#
_cell.length_a   1.000
_cell.length_b   1.000
_cell.length_c   1.000
_cell.angle_alpha   90.00
_cell.angle_beta   90.00
_cell.angle_gamma   90.00
#
_symmetry.space_group_name_H-M   'P 1'
#
loop_
_entity.id
_entity.type
_entity.pdbx_description
1 polymer ?
#
loop_
_entity_poly.entity_id
_entity_poly.type
_entity_poly.pdbx_seq_one_letter_code
_entity_poly.pdbx_strand_id
1 'polypeptide(L)'
;MDLKKHLDRAEEALHRGQADYSAELCDQVLDFAPGESRAAALLAKALVSLGAGRTWLGRLGAGSFSMVARISRMTRNADGEARQRRRAFLKNPSDVHKGFQWGDALERAGYAGAALAVFAVLADRDGESAKRAGALAAAQGDVALALECYQKALDANPRDTEAIRARKNLAAEQALRTKKYDEAESGFDLAVDKEAFLRAARGEDAGPSQKPA
;
A
#
# COMPACT_ATOMS: atom_id res chain seq x y z
N MET A 1 -3.48 -9.33 -24.26
CA MET A 1 -3.82 -8.08 -23.56
C MET A 1 -2.51 -7.37 -23.25
N ASP A 2 -2.32 -6.13 -23.70
CA ASP A 2 -1.14 -5.33 -23.35
C ASP A 2 -1.41 -4.62 -22.02
N LEU A 3 -0.88 -5.19 -20.92
CA LEU A 3 -1.16 -4.72 -19.55
C LEU A 3 -0.73 -3.27 -19.36
N LYS A 4 0.42 -2.88 -19.91
CA LYS A 4 0.97 -1.53 -19.78
C LYS A 4 0.03 -0.51 -20.41
N LYS A 5 -0.40 -0.77 -21.65
CA LYS A 5 -1.33 0.12 -22.37
C LYS A 5 -2.68 0.27 -21.65
N HIS A 6 -3.18 -0.78 -21.00
CA HIS A 6 -4.41 -0.69 -20.22
C HIS A 6 -4.23 0.11 -18.93
N LEU A 7 -3.10 -0.03 -18.25
CA LEU A 7 -2.80 0.74 -17.03
C LEU A 7 -2.58 2.22 -17.33
N ASP A 8 -1.85 2.55 -18.40
CA ASP A 8 -1.63 3.93 -18.80
C ASP A 8 -2.96 4.62 -19.16
N ARG A 9 -3.85 3.90 -19.86
CA ARG A 9 -5.23 4.37 -20.12
C ARG A 9 -6.07 4.51 -18.86
N ALA A 10 -5.94 3.59 -17.91
CA ALA A 10 -6.68 3.64 -16.65
C ALA A 10 -6.25 4.85 -15.81
N GLU A 11 -4.95 5.15 -15.79
CA GLU A 11 -4.40 6.32 -15.11
C GLU A 11 -4.84 7.63 -15.79
N GLU A 12 -4.75 7.71 -17.11
CA GLU A 12 -5.25 8.86 -17.89
C GLU A 12 -6.76 9.09 -17.65
N ALA A 13 -7.55 8.02 -17.59
CA ALA A 13 -8.98 8.09 -17.26
C ALA A 13 -9.20 8.66 -15.86
N LEU A 14 -8.42 8.23 -14.86
CA LEU A 14 -8.52 8.73 -13.50
C LEU A 14 -8.17 10.23 -13.43
N HIS A 15 -7.11 10.66 -14.12
CA HIS A 15 -6.75 12.08 -14.23
C HIS A 15 -7.84 12.94 -14.87
N ARG A 16 -8.62 12.36 -15.78
CA ARG A 16 -9.78 13.02 -16.41
C ARG A 16 -11.05 12.99 -15.54
N GLY A 17 -10.98 12.48 -14.31
CA GLY A 17 -12.15 12.31 -13.43
C GLY A 17 -13.07 11.16 -13.86
N GLN A 18 -12.65 10.31 -14.79
CA GLN A 18 -13.40 9.14 -15.27
C GLN A 18 -13.11 7.92 -14.40
N ALA A 19 -13.36 8.06 -13.09
CA ALA A 19 -13.04 7.03 -12.10
C ALA A 19 -13.73 5.68 -12.39
N ASP A 20 -14.97 5.69 -12.88
CA ASP A 20 -15.69 4.46 -13.27
C ASP A 20 -14.95 3.68 -14.37
N TYR A 21 -14.48 4.38 -15.40
CA TYR A 21 -13.77 3.77 -16.53
C TYR A 21 -12.37 3.29 -16.14
N SER A 22 -11.68 4.06 -15.27
CA SER A 22 -10.40 3.64 -14.68
C SER A 22 -10.57 2.34 -13.87
N ALA A 23 -11.61 2.26 -13.04
CA ALA A 23 -11.90 1.08 -12.23
C ALA A 23 -12.21 -0.14 -13.10
N GLU A 24 -12.96 0.02 -14.19
CA GLU A 24 -13.26 -1.08 -15.13
C GLU A 24 -11.98 -1.63 -15.79
N LEU A 25 -11.11 -0.75 -16.29
CA LEU A 25 -9.84 -1.16 -16.90
C LEU A 25 -8.93 -1.88 -15.89
N CYS A 26 -8.88 -1.40 -14.65
CA CYS A 26 -8.09 -2.05 -13.60
C CYS A 26 -8.69 -3.39 -13.16
N ASP A 27 -10.02 -3.52 -13.07
CA ASP A 27 -10.69 -4.79 -12.74
C ASP A 27 -10.40 -5.86 -13.81
N GLN A 28 -10.40 -5.46 -15.09
CA GLN A 28 -10.00 -6.34 -16.19
C GLN A 28 -8.55 -6.80 -16.06
N VAL A 29 -7.62 -5.88 -15.77
CA VAL A 29 -6.20 -6.25 -15.55
C VAL A 29 -6.07 -7.23 -14.39
N LEU A 30 -6.74 -6.98 -13.27
CA LEU A 30 -6.65 -7.81 -12.07
C LEU A 30 -7.39 -9.15 -12.19
N ASP A 31 -8.21 -9.37 -13.23
CA ASP A 31 -8.72 -10.69 -13.57
C ASP A 31 -7.64 -11.59 -14.19
N PHE A 32 -6.65 -11.00 -14.87
CA PHE A 32 -5.53 -11.73 -15.48
C PHE A 32 -4.27 -11.75 -14.60
N ALA A 33 -4.01 -10.67 -13.89
CA ALA A 33 -2.84 -10.44 -13.05
C ALA A 33 -3.27 -9.93 -11.67
N PRO A 34 -3.76 -10.81 -10.77
CA PRO A 34 -4.32 -10.39 -9.48
C PRO A 34 -3.30 -9.71 -8.53
N GLY A 35 -2.01 -9.96 -8.74
CA GLY A 35 -0.92 -9.34 -7.98
C GLY A 35 -0.34 -8.07 -8.59
N GLU A 36 -0.95 -7.52 -9.64
CA GLU A 36 -0.44 -6.30 -10.29
C GLU A 36 -0.65 -5.07 -9.39
N SER A 37 0.43 -4.64 -8.73
CA SER A 37 0.38 -3.59 -7.70
C SER A 37 -0.14 -2.26 -8.24
N ARG A 38 0.24 -1.86 -9.46
CA ARG A 38 -0.20 -0.60 -10.06
C ARG A 38 -1.71 -0.63 -10.35
N ALA A 39 -2.22 -1.75 -10.86
CA ALA A 39 -3.66 -1.94 -11.09
C ALA A 39 -4.45 -1.88 -9.78
N ALA A 40 -3.93 -2.52 -8.73
CA ALA A 40 -4.56 -2.52 -7.43
C ALA A 40 -4.63 -1.10 -6.82
N ALA A 41 -3.54 -0.33 -6.93
CA ALA A 41 -3.48 1.06 -6.50
C ALA A 41 -4.50 1.93 -7.24
N LEU A 42 -4.51 1.85 -8.57
CA LEU A 42 -5.39 2.66 -9.42
C LEU A 42 -6.87 2.33 -9.17
N LEU A 43 -7.21 1.04 -9.02
CA LEU A 43 -8.57 0.63 -8.69
C LEU A 43 -9.00 1.15 -7.32
N ALA A 44 -8.14 1.02 -6.30
CA ALA A 44 -8.43 1.55 -4.97
C ALA A 44 -8.66 3.07 -5.02
N LYS A 45 -7.78 3.83 -5.71
CA LYS A 45 -7.91 5.29 -5.88
C LYS A 45 -9.20 5.67 -6.60
N ALA A 46 -9.52 4.97 -7.68
CA ALA A 46 -10.75 5.18 -8.44
C ALA A 46 -11.99 4.99 -7.54
N LEU A 47 -12.04 3.90 -6.77
CA LEU A 47 -13.17 3.62 -5.87
C LEU A 47 -13.27 4.64 -4.73
N VAL A 48 -12.14 4.99 -4.13
CA VAL A 48 -12.02 6.03 -3.11
C VAL A 48 -12.50 7.39 -3.63
N SER A 49 -12.30 7.68 -4.91
CA SER A 49 -12.74 8.93 -5.56
C SER A 49 -14.21 8.96 -5.95
N LEU A 50 -14.85 7.80 -6.16
CA LEU A 50 -16.27 7.71 -6.54
C LEU A 50 -17.23 8.14 -5.42
N GLY A 51 -16.78 8.10 -4.16
CA GLY A 51 -17.53 8.62 -3.01
C GLY A 51 -18.83 7.86 -2.67
N ALA A 52 -19.44 8.22 -1.54
CA ALA A 52 -20.72 7.67 -1.11
C ALA A 52 -21.86 8.23 -1.98
N GLY A 53 -22.31 7.46 -2.98
CA GLY A 53 -23.46 7.85 -3.81
C GLY A 53 -23.44 7.30 -5.24
N ARG A 54 -22.28 6.87 -5.76
CA ARG A 54 -22.19 6.15 -7.02
C ARG A 54 -22.04 4.64 -6.78
N THR A 55 -23.16 3.93 -6.82
CA THR A 55 -23.13 2.49 -7.02
C THR A 55 -22.70 2.22 -8.46
N TRP A 56 -21.57 1.55 -8.67
CA TRP A 56 -21.08 1.20 -10.00
C TRP A 56 -22.12 0.42 -10.85
N LEU A 57 -23.11 -0.22 -10.19
CA LEU A 57 -24.23 -0.91 -10.83
C LEU A 57 -25.10 0.00 -11.72
N GLY A 58 -25.13 1.31 -11.49
CA GLY A 58 -26.00 2.23 -12.24
C GLY A 58 -25.68 2.34 -13.74
N ARG A 59 -24.49 1.91 -14.16
CA ARG A 59 -24.06 1.90 -15.58
C ARG A 59 -23.88 0.51 -16.19
N LEU A 60 -24.02 -0.56 -15.41
CA LEU A 60 -23.97 -1.93 -15.94
C LEU A 60 -25.20 -2.31 -16.79
N GLY A 61 -26.25 -1.50 -16.78
CA GLY A 61 -27.45 -1.72 -17.60
C GLY A 61 -27.32 -1.30 -19.07
N ALA A 62 -26.29 -0.53 -19.46
CA ALA A 62 -26.20 -0.01 -20.81
C ALA A 62 -24.73 0.17 -21.26
N GLY A 63 -24.16 -0.88 -21.85
CA GLY A 63 -23.15 -0.69 -22.90
C GLY A 63 -21.67 -0.60 -22.49
N SER A 64 -21.15 -1.56 -21.72
CA SER A 64 -19.75 -2.03 -21.85
C SER A 64 -19.60 -3.33 -21.08
N PHE A 65 -20.00 -4.44 -21.70
CA PHE A 65 -19.43 -5.73 -21.35
C PHE A 65 -18.41 -6.01 -22.43
N SER A 66 -17.12 -5.79 -22.17
CA SER A 66 -16.11 -6.50 -22.95
C SER A 66 -16.37 -7.98 -22.70
N MET A 67 -16.91 -8.68 -23.70
CA MET A 67 -17.02 -10.13 -23.74
C MET A 67 -15.61 -10.72 -23.81
N VAL A 68 -14.89 -10.65 -22.70
CA VAL A 68 -13.69 -11.43 -22.50
C VAL A 68 -14.17 -12.68 -21.77
N ALA A 69 -14.11 -13.82 -22.47
CA ALA A 69 -14.38 -15.11 -21.86
C ALA A 69 -13.49 -15.23 -20.61
N ARG A 70 -14.11 -15.16 -19.43
CA ARG A 70 -13.43 -15.28 -18.14
C ARG A 70 -12.99 -16.73 -17.99
N ILE A 71 -11.84 -17.06 -18.56
CA ILE A 71 -11.18 -18.34 -18.32
C ILE A 71 -10.74 -18.32 -16.86
N SER A 72 -11.57 -18.89 -15.98
CA SER A 72 -11.20 -19.17 -14.60
C SER A 72 -10.05 -20.17 -14.61
N ARG A 73 -8.81 -19.67 -14.59
CA ARG A 73 -7.67 -20.50 -14.20
C ARG A 73 -7.96 -21.02 -12.79
N MET A 74 -7.87 -22.34 -12.60
CA MET A 74 -7.96 -22.98 -11.29
C MET A 74 -6.95 -22.30 -10.36
N THR A 75 -7.45 -21.47 -9.45
CA THR A 75 -6.62 -20.67 -8.56
C THR A 75 -6.50 -21.33 -7.19
N ARG A 76 -5.40 -21.04 -6.47
CA ARG A 76 -5.37 -21.19 -5.00
C ARG A 76 -6.61 -20.52 -4.41
N ASN A 77 -7.17 -21.09 -3.34
CA ASN A 77 -8.34 -20.54 -2.64
C ASN A 77 -8.19 -19.03 -2.33
N ALA A 78 -6.96 -18.58 -2.07
CA ALA A 78 -6.64 -17.20 -1.75
C ALA A 78 -6.89 -16.20 -2.90
N ASP A 79 -6.63 -16.53 -4.17
CA ASP A 79 -6.93 -15.61 -5.28
C ASP A 79 -8.46 -15.48 -5.50
N GLY A 80 -9.20 -16.56 -5.25
CA GLY A 80 -10.65 -16.57 -5.28
C GLY A 80 -11.24 -15.61 -4.25
N GLU A 81 -10.72 -15.64 -3.02
CA GLU A 81 -11.12 -14.71 -1.97
C GLU A 81 -10.76 -13.26 -2.32
N ALA A 82 -9.54 -13.00 -2.78
CA ALA A 82 -9.13 -11.65 -3.19
C ALA A 82 -10.08 -11.06 -4.24
N ARG A 83 -10.49 -11.86 -5.24
CA ARG A 83 -11.49 -11.44 -6.24
C ARG A 83 -12.87 -11.19 -5.63
N GLN A 84 -13.30 -12.03 -4.68
CA GLN A 84 -14.60 -11.85 -4.02
C GLN A 84 -14.63 -10.54 -3.20
N ARG A 85 -13.58 -10.27 -2.42
CA ARG A 85 -13.44 -9.04 -1.63
C ARG A 85 -13.34 -7.81 -2.54
N ARG A 86 -12.56 -7.88 -3.63
CA ARG A 86 -12.51 -6.83 -4.66
C ARG A 86 -13.90 -6.50 -5.21
N ARG A 87 -14.69 -7.51 -5.57
CA ARG A 87 -16.08 -7.32 -6.03
C ARG A 87 -16.98 -6.71 -4.97
N ALA A 88 -16.79 -7.06 -3.70
CA ALA A 88 -17.53 -6.44 -2.61
C ALA A 88 -17.21 -4.94 -2.50
N PHE A 89 -15.94 -4.57 -2.66
CA PHE A 89 -15.49 -3.18 -2.67
C PHE A 89 -16.02 -2.40 -3.90
N LEU A 90 -15.97 -2.99 -5.09
CA LEU A 90 -16.59 -2.43 -6.30
C LEU A 90 -18.09 -2.11 -6.11
N LYS A 91 -18.82 -2.98 -5.40
CA LYS A 91 -20.25 -2.76 -5.10
C LYS A 91 -20.51 -1.65 -4.10
N ASN A 92 -19.57 -1.37 -3.21
CA ASN A 92 -19.70 -0.31 -2.21
C ASN A 92 -18.37 0.45 -2.05
N PRO A 93 -18.04 1.34 -3.00
CA PRO A 93 -16.75 2.05 -3.01
C PRO A 93 -16.52 2.97 -1.80
N SER A 94 -17.60 3.42 -1.14
CA SER A 94 -17.53 4.24 0.07
C SER A 94 -17.15 3.47 1.34
N ASP A 95 -17.23 2.14 1.31
CA ASP A 95 -16.95 1.30 2.47
C ASP A 95 -15.47 0.89 2.47
N VAL A 96 -14.66 1.70 3.17
CA VAL A 96 -13.21 1.52 3.31
C VAL A 96 -12.87 0.15 3.92
N HIS A 97 -13.73 -0.39 4.78
CA HIS A 97 -13.52 -1.71 5.37
C HIS A 97 -13.52 -2.83 4.32
N LYS A 98 -14.31 -2.70 3.24
CA LYS A 98 -14.26 -3.65 2.12
C LYS A 98 -12.94 -3.54 1.33
N GLY A 99 -12.41 -2.33 1.19
CA GLY A 99 -11.08 -2.10 0.64
C GLY A 99 -10.00 -2.76 1.49
N PHE A 100 -10.08 -2.60 2.82
CA PHE A 100 -9.17 -3.26 3.77
C PHE A 100 -9.22 -4.79 3.64
N GLN A 101 -10.41 -5.39 3.63
CA GLN A 101 -10.58 -6.84 3.47
C GLN A 101 -10.01 -7.35 2.14
N TRP A 102 -10.06 -6.53 1.09
CA TRP A 102 -9.43 -6.88 -0.19
C TRP A 102 -7.90 -6.85 -0.10
N GLY A 103 -7.31 -5.82 0.54
CA GLY A 103 -5.87 -5.76 0.82
C GLY A 103 -5.39 -6.98 1.62
N ASP A 104 -6.12 -7.36 2.67
CA ASP A 104 -5.78 -8.52 3.52
C ASP A 104 -5.87 -9.84 2.75
N ALA A 105 -6.85 -9.98 1.85
CA ALA A 105 -6.95 -11.14 0.97
C ALA A 105 -5.83 -11.19 -0.09
N LEU A 106 -5.35 -10.05 -0.60
CA LEU A 106 -4.19 -9.98 -1.49
C LEU A 106 -2.91 -10.43 -0.77
N GLU A 107 -2.72 -10.00 0.47
CA GLU A 107 -1.56 -10.40 1.28
C GLU A 107 -1.57 -11.91 1.55
N ARG A 108 -2.74 -12.48 1.93
CA ARG A 108 -2.93 -13.93 2.11
C ARG A 108 -2.75 -14.73 0.81
N ALA A 109 -2.98 -14.10 -0.34
CA ALA A 109 -2.68 -14.68 -1.65
C ALA A 109 -1.20 -14.58 -2.04
N GLY A 110 -0.37 -13.89 -1.25
CA GLY A 110 1.07 -13.71 -1.49
C GLY A 110 1.41 -12.48 -2.34
N TYR A 111 0.44 -11.61 -2.63
CA TYR A 111 0.66 -10.39 -3.42
C TYR A 111 0.94 -9.19 -2.52
N ALA A 112 2.03 -9.25 -1.76
CA ALA A 112 2.41 -8.22 -0.79
C ALA A 112 2.53 -6.81 -1.41
N GLY A 113 3.03 -6.70 -2.64
CA GLY A 113 3.10 -5.42 -3.37
C GLY A 113 1.72 -4.83 -3.69
N ALA A 114 0.76 -5.66 -4.12
CA ALA A 114 -0.60 -5.22 -4.40
C ALA A 114 -1.37 -4.90 -3.11
N ALA A 115 -1.16 -5.69 -2.05
CA ALA A 115 -1.72 -5.42 -0.74
C ALA A 115 -1.23 -4.07 -0.20
N LEU A 116 0.09 -3.82 -0.23
CA LEU A 116 0.69 -2.54 0.15
C LEU A 116 0.07 -1.38 -0.64
N ALA A 117 -0.06 -1.54 -1.96
CA ALA A 117 -0.63 -0.51 -2.82
C ALA A 117 -2.08 -0.16 -2.47
N VAL A 118 -2.91 -1.15 -2.12
CA VAL A 118 -4.29 -0.92 -1.66
C VAL A 118 -4.30 -0.24 -0.29
N PHE A 119 -3.57 -0.77 0.68
CA PHE A 119 -3.54 -0.20 2.03
C PHE A 119 -2.99 1.23 2.06
N ALA A 120 -1.96 1.53 1.27
CA ALA A 120 -1.38 2.87 1.18
C ALA A 120 -2.40 3.91 0.66
N VAL A 121 -3.29 3.51 -0.25
CA VAL A 121 -4.38 4.38 -0.75
C VAL A 121 -5.46 4.60 0.31
N LEU A 122 -5.71 3.61 1.17
CA LEU A 122 -6.72 3.68 2.22
C LEU A 122 -6.20 4.31 3.52
N ALA A 123 -4.88 4.48 3.66
CA ALA A 123 -4.20 4.92 4.88
C ALA A 123 -4.70 6.28 5.41
N ASP A 124 -5.11 7.20 4.53
CA ASP A 124 -5.63 8.52 4.94
C ASP A 124 -7.04 8.44 5.55
N ARG A 125 -7.75 7.31 5.39
CA ARG A 125 -9.14 7.13 5.81
C ARG A 125 -9.33 6.07 6.90
N ASP A 126 -8.33 5.21 7.08
CA ASP A 126 -8.39 4.09 8.01
C ASP A 126 -7.00 3.85 8.64
N GLY A 127 -6.93 4.02 9.96
CA GLY A 127 -5.69 3.87 10.72
C GLY A 127 -5.13 2.44 10.69
N GLU A 128 -6.00 1.42 10.59
CA GLU A 128 -5.56 0.02 10.47
C GLU A 128 -4.93 -0.24 9.09
N SER A 129 -5.52 0.29 8.01
CA SER A 129 -4.90 0.31 6.67
C SER A 129 -3.54 1.00 6.69
N ALA A 130 -3.41 2.14 7.38
CA ALA A 130 -2.15 2.84 7.53
C ALA A 130 -1.10 1.97 8.26
N LYS A 131 -1.48 1.30 9.34
CA LYS A 131 -0.60 0.38 10.08
C LYS A 131 -0.14 -0.80 9.20
N ARG A 132 -1.05 -1.42 8.44
CA ARG A 132 -0.74 -2.54 7.53
C ARG A 132 0.15 -2.11 6.37
N ALA A 133 -0.09 -0.93 5.78
CA ALA A 133 0.79 -0.36 4.78
C ALA A 133 2.20 -0.13 5.35
N GLY A 134 2.30 0.41 6.57
CA GLY A 134 3.58 0.62 7.25
C GLY A 134 4.38 -0.67 7.43
N ALA A 135 3.71 -1.74 7.89
CA ALA A 135 4.34 -3.05 8.07
C ALA A 135 4.84 -3.66 6.75
N LEU A 136 4.02 -3.60 5.69
CA LEU A 136 4.39 -4.14 4.38
C LEU A 136 5.50 -3.33 3.71
N ALA A 137 5.47 -2.00 3.83
CA ALA A 137 6.54 -1.13 3.31
C ALA A 137 7.87 -1.41 4.03
N ALA A 138 7.85 -1.55 5.36
CA ALA A 138 9.02 -1.90 6.15
C ALA A 138 9.60 -3.26 5.73
N ALA A 139 8.75 -4.27 5.53
CA ALA A 139 9.16 -5.58 5.06
C ALA A 139 9.77 -5.56 3.64
N GLN A 140 9.37 -4.60 2.78
CA GLN A 140 9.94 -4.39 1.45
C GLN A 140 11.20 -3.49 1.47
N GLY A 141 11.60 -2.98 2.64
CA GLY A 141 12.75 -2.09 2.80
C GLY A 141 12.46 -0.63 2.45
N ASP A 142 11.22 -0.27 2.13
CA ASP A 142 10.80 1.13 1.91
C ASP A 142 10.54 1.80 3.26
N VAL A 143 11.64 2.17 3.91
CA VAL A 143 11.63 2.77 5.25
C VAL A 143 10.88 4.11 5.26
N ALA A 144 11.03 4.91 4.21
CA ALA A 144 10.40 6.23 4.13
C ALA A 144 8.87 6.12 4.10
N LEU A 145 8.35 5.28 3.20
CA LEU A 145 6.91 5.02 3.11
C LEU A 145 6.39 4.40 4.41
N ALA A 146 7.13 3.48 5.02
CA ALA A 146 6.72 2.82 6.25
C ALA A 146 6.55 3.82 7.41
N LEU A 147 7.51 4.73 7.60
CA LEU A 147 7.43 5.78 8.62
C LEU A 147 6.26 6.73 8.39
N GLU A 148 5.99 7.11 7.14
CA GLU A 148 4.83 7.94 6.78
C GLU A 148 3.52 7.22 7.14
N CYS A 149 3.37 5.96 6.74
CA CYS A 149 2.18 5.17 7.03
C CYS A 149 1.97 4.95 8.54
N TYR A 150 3.03 4.71 9.32
CA TYR A 150 2.89 4.63 10.77
C TYR A 150 2.53 5.97 11.40
N GLN A 151 3.00 7.10 10.87
CA GLN A 151 2.56 8.42 11.33
C GLN A 151 1.04 8.58 11.10
N LYS A 152 0.53 8.23 9.91
CA LYS A 152 -0.91 8.27 9.61
C LYS A 152 -1.73 7.39 10.55
N ALA A 153 -1.23 6.20 10.90
CA ALA A 153 -1.87 5.33 11.88
C ALA A 153 -1.96 5.99 13.27
N LEU A 154 -0.90 6.70 13.68
CA LEU A 154 -0.86 7.43 14.96
C LEU A 154 -1.70 8.70 14.96
N ASP A 155 -1.86 9.36 13.81
CA ASP A 155 -2.77 10.49 13.66
C ASP A 155 -4.23 10.04 13.85
N ALA A 156 -4.58 8.84 13.37
CA ALA A 156 -5.89 8.23 13.58
C ALA A 156 -6.08 7.71 15.02
N ASN A 157 -5.04 7.09 15.61
CA ASN A 157 -5.06 6.61 16.99
C ASN A 157 -3.70 6.86 17.68
N PRO A 158 -3.56 7.95 18.45
CA PRO A 158 -2.31 8.28 19.15
C PRO A 158 -1.87 7.27 20.21
N ARG A 159 -2.75 6.33 20.58
CA ARG A 159 -2.48 5.30 21.59
C ARG A 159 -2.22 3.92 20.98
N ASP A 160 -2.09 3.82 19.66
CA ASP A 160 -1.70 2.58 19.00
C ASP A 160 -0.26 2.19 19.36
N THR A 161 -0.13 1.32 20.37
CA THR A 161 1.17 0.89 20.91
C THR A 161 1.99 0.10 19.89
N GLU A 162 1.33 -0.60 18.97
CA GLU A 162 1.97 -1.33 17.87
C GLU A 162 2.62 -0.35 16.89
N ALA A 163 1.86 0.65 16.42
CA ALA A 163 2.37 1.67 15.51
C ALA A 163 3.49 2.51 16.15
N ILE A 164 3.35 2.88 17.43
CA ILE A 164 4.43 3.58 18.18
C ILE A 164 5.70 2.75 18.17
N ARG A 165 5.59 1.45 18.52
CA ARG A 165 6.75 0.56 18.64
C ARG A 165 7.40 0.32 17.28
N ALA A 166 6.61 0.00 16.26
CA ALA A 166 7.10 -0.27 14.93
C ALA A 166 7.83 0.94 14.35
N ARG A 167 7.24 2.14 14.46
CA ARG A 167 7.86 3.38 14.00
C ARG A 167 9.17 3.70 14.73
N LYS A 168 9.21 3.55 16.06
CA LYS A 168 10.43 3.79 16.85
C LYS A 168 11.55 2.82 16.49
N ASN A 169 11.23 1.53 16.39
CA ASN A 169 12.21 0.51 16.01
C ASN A 169 12.77 0.79 14.61
N LEU A 170 11.88 1.09 13.65
CA LEU A 170 12.28 1.35 12.27
C LEU A 170 13.14 2.62 12.15
N ALA A 171 12.80 3.68 12.87
CA ALA A 171 13.61 4.91 12.91
C ALA A 171 14.99 4.66 13.54
N ALA A 172 15.06 3.85 14.60
CA ALA A 172 16.34 3.47 15.22
C ALA A 172 17.19 2.59 14.28
N GLU A 173 16.60 1.61 13.60
CA GLU A 173 17.28 0.80 12.59
C GLU A 173 17.83 1.66 11.45
N GLN A 174 17.05 2.64 10.98
CA GLN A 174 17.51 3.59 9.96
C GLN A 174 18.69 4.43 10.44
N ALA A 175 18.62 4.99 11.64
CA ALA A 175 19.69 5.81 12.22
C ALA A 175 20.98 5.00 12.45
N LEU A 176 20.85 3.75 12.93
CA LEU A 176 21.99 2.84 13.06
C LEU A 176 22.59 2.51 11.70
N ARG A 177 21.74 2.30 10.69
CA ARG A 177 22.21 2.00 9.32
C ARG A 177 22.96 3.19 8.73
N THR A 178 22.44 4.41 8.82
CA THR A 178 23.12 5.61 8.30
C THR A 178 24.42 5.87 9.04
N LYS A 179 24.42 5.82 10.37
CA LYS A 179 25.62 6.00 11.18
C LYS A 179 26.72 4.98 10.86
N LYS A 180 26.34 3.71 10.67
CA LYS A 180 27.28 2.66 10.24
C LYS A 180 27.89 2.90 8.86
N TYR A 181 27.19 3.57 7.94
CA TYR A 181 27.75 3.95 6.64
C TYR A 181 28.66 5.18 6.75
N ASP A 182 28.34 6.12 7.64
CA ASP A 182 29.14 7.32 7.85
C ASP A 182 30.44 7.03 8.62
N GLU A 183 30.46 6.02 9.49
CA GLU A 183 31.64 5.60 10.28
C GLU A 183 32.47 4.47 9.64
N ALA A 184 31.95 3.79 8.60
CA ALA A 184 32.68 2.70 7.95
C ALA A 184 33.73 3.24 6.96
N GLU A 185 35.00 3.25 7.34
CA GLU A 185 36.13 3.48 6.43
C GLU A 185 36.31 2.31 5.43
N SER A 186 35.81 1.11 5.75
CA SER A 186 35.61 0.00 4.80
C SER A 186 34.54 -0.99 5.30
N GLY A 187 33.99 -1.83 4.41
CA GLY A 187 32.81 -2.68 4.66
C GLY A 187 32.95 -3.79 5.72
N PHE A 188 34.08 -3.89 6.44
CA PHE A 188 34.33 -4.94 7.43
C PHE A 188 33.95 -4.57 8.89
N ASP A 189 33.71 -3.30 9.20
CA ASP A 189 33.60 -2.81 10.60
C ASP A 189 32.18 -2.83 11.19
N LEU A 190 31.25 -3.59 10.59
CA LEU A 190 29.82 -3.54 10.91
C LEU A 190 29.41 -4.29 12.20
N ALA A 191 30.03 -4.01 13.35
CA ALA A 191 29.61 -4.55 14.65
C ALA A 191 28.73 -3.57 15.45
N VAL A 192 27.69 -4.07 16.13
CA VAL A 192 26.58 -3.29 16.69
C VAL A 192 26.92 -2.68 18.07
N ASP A 193 26.79 -1.37 18.22
CA ASP A 193 26.88 -0.65 19.52
C ASP A 193 25.48 -0.32 20.10
N LYS A 194 25.29 -0.70 21.37
CA LYS A 194 24.06 -0.57 22.17
C LYS A 194 23.77 0.88 22.58
N GLU A 195 24.78 1.75 22.65
CA GLU A 195 24.57 3.16 23.04
C GLU A 195 24.04 4.02 21.90
N ALA A 196 24.40 3.69 20.65
CA ALA A 196 23.83 4.32 19.46
C ALA A 196 22.32 4.06 19.33
N PHE A 197 21.89 2.83 19.68
CA PHE A 197 20.47 2.45 19.75
C PHE A 197 19.66 3.32 20.73
N LEU A 198 20.23 3.61 21.90
CA LEU A 198 19.54 4.39 22.93
C LEU A 198 19.41 5.88 22.60
N ARG A 199 20.37 6.47 21.87
CA ARG A 199 20.36 7.88 21.46
C ARG A 199 19.32 8.17 20.37
N ALA A 200 19.29 7.32 19.33
CA ALA A 200 18.31 7.44 18.26
C ALA A 200 16.87 7.26 18.76
N ALA A 201 16.64 6.33 19.70
CA ALA A 201 15.33 6.09 20.31
C ALA A 201 14.82 7.27 21.18
N ARG A 202 15.71 8.16 21.63
CA ARG A 202 15.39 9.35 22.44
C ARG A 202 15.27 10.63 21.62
N GLY A 203 15.59 10.60 20.32
CA GLY A 203 15.53 11.78 19.44
C GLY A 203 16.65 12.79 19.68
N GLU A 204 17.80 12.33 20.18
CA GLU A 204 18.92 13.19 20.61
C GLU A 204 19.87 13.59 19.47
N ASP A 205 19.77 12.97 18.28
CA ASP A 205 20.68 13.20 17.15
C ASP A 205 20.25 14.40 16.24
N ALA A 206 19.89 15.53 16.86
CA ALA A 206 19.66 16.79 16.16
C ALA A 206 20.65 17.87 16.65
N GLY A 207 21.88 17.80 16.17
CA GLY A 207 22.90 18.84 16.38
C GLY A 207 24.01 18.74 15.35
N PRO A 208 24.46 19.85 14.73
CA PRO A 208 25.33 19.81 13.56
C PRO A 208 26.72 19.31 13.94
N SER A 209 27.22 18.36 13.17
CA SER A 209 28.60 17.87 13.19
C SER A 209 29.56 19.01 12.85
N GLN A 210 30.12 19.63 13.88
CA GLN A 210 31.32 20.46 13.73
C GLN A 210 32.48 19.55 13.33
N LYS A 211 33.00 19.75 12.11
CA LYS A 211 34.24 19.13 11.65
C LYS A 211 35.42 19.74 12.44
N PRO A 212 36.33 18.93 13.00
CA PRO A 212 37.61 19.44 13.47
C PRO A 212 38.51 19.80 12.27
N ALA A 213 39.32 20.84 12.46
CA ALA A 213 40.23 21.46 11.51
C ALA A 213 41.44 20.60 11.14
#